data_AF-A0A3D1QIU3-F1
#
_entry.id   AF-A0A3D1QIU3-F1
#
_cell.length_a   1.000
_cell.length_b   1.000
_cell.length_c   1.000
_cell.angle_alpha   90.00
_cell.angle_beta   90.00
_cell.angle_gamma   90.00
#
_symmetry.space_group_name_H-M   'P 1'
#
loop_
_entity.id
_entity.type
_entity.pdbx_description
1 polymer ?
#
loop_
_entity_poly.entity_id
_entity_poly.type
_entity_poly.pdbx_seq_one_letter_code
_entity_poly.pdbx_strand_id
1 'polypeptide(L)'
;VVETQSGEVKSIMGGRTYQAQRQFNRAISAYRQPGSAIKPLTVYGPALEAGLMPFNTLDDSPISYKSGGTVWSPQNYDGRFRGIITMRAAVQDSVNTYAVQTLDKVGIRAAFDFGRSLGLPLLDSPGSNDLSLAPLSLGGLTQGVTPVQMAAAYAAYANGGVYNDPHFIRRIVDAKG
;
A
#
# COMPACT_ATOMS: atom_id res chain seq x y z
N VAL A 1 16.34 1.64 2.78
CA VAL A 1 16.04 1.85 4.21
C VAL A 1 15.75 3.32 4.41
N VAL A 2 14.63 3.64 5.05
CA VAL A 2 14.19 5.02 5.32
C VAL A 2 14.14 5.20 6.83
N GLU A 3 14.72 6.29 7.32
CA GLU A 3 14.64 6.71 8.72
C GLU A 3 13.22 7.15 9.05
N THR A 4 12.64 6.61 10.13
CA THR A 4 11.21 6.76 10.37
C THR A 4 10.81 8.19 10.72
N GLN A 5 11.61 8.84 11.56
CA GLN A 5 11.30 10.16 12.13
C GLN A 5 11.55 11.31 11.15
N SER A 6 12.46 11.14 10.19
CA SER A 6 12.89 12.21 9.29
C SER A 6 12.56 11.98 7.81
N GLY A 7 12.30 10.74 7.40
CA GLY A 7 12.18 10.40 5.97
C GLY A 7 13.54 10.29 5.25
N GLU A 8 14.66 10.40 5.96
CA GLU A 8 15.98 10.29 5.33
C GLU A 8 16.23 8.89 4.79
N VAL A 9 16.66 8.78 3.53
CA VAL A 9 17.06 7.50 2.95
C VAL A 9 18.47 7.13 3.41
N LYS A 10 18.56 6.28 4.44
CA LYS A 10 19.82 5.83 5.06
C LYS A 10 20.66 4.92 4.15
N SER A 11 19.99 4.12 3.34
CA SER A 11 20.65 3.23 2.39
C SER A 11 19.71 2.83 1.25
N ILE A 12 20.29 2.60 0.08
CA ILE A 12 19.56 2.23 -1.12
C ILE A 12 20.38 1.26 -1.98
N MET A 13 19.72 0.27 -2.57
CA MET A 13 20.30 -0.63 -3.57
C MET A 13 19.34 -0.72 -4.76
N GLY A 14 19.78 -0.21 -5.92
CA GLY A 14 18.96 -0.16 -7.14
C GLY A 14 19.03 -1.39 -8.04
N GLY A 15 19.94 -2.33 -7.74
CA GLY A 15 20.18 -3.53 -8.53
C GLY A 15 21.28 -4.39 -7.91
N ARG A 16 21.35 -5.65 -8.33
CA ARG A 16 22.36 -6.62 -7.86
C ARG A 16 23.77 -6.30 -8.36
N THR A 17 23.85 -5.58 -9.48
CA THR A 17 25.10 -5.21 -10.15
C THR A 17 24.99 -3.75 -10.57
N TYR A 18 26.10 -3.01 -10.44
CA TYR A 18 26.22 -1.63 -10.88
C TYR A 18 27.45 -1.50 -11.77
N GLN A 19 27.24 -1.40 -13.07
CA GLN A 19 28.28 -1.48 -14.11
C GLN A 19 28.55 -0.14 -14.80
N ALA A 20 27.66 0.83 -14.66
CA ALA A 20 27.81 2.15 -15.26
C ALA A 20 27.20 3.23 -14.35
N GLN A 21 27.63 4.47 -14.54
CA GLN A 21 27.09 5.60 -13.80
C GLN A 21 25.63 5.86 -14.20
N ARG A 22 24.80 6.23 -13.21
CA ARG A 22 23.39 6.63 -13.40
C ARG A 22 22.53 5.56 -14.09
N GLN A 23 22.85 4.29 -13.86
CA GLN A 23 22.00 3.18 -14.30
C GLN A 23 20.62 3.22 -13.65
N PHE A 24 19.65 2.57 -14.31
CA PHE A 24 18.29 2.44 -13.83
C PHE A 24 18.25 1.88 -12.39
N ASN A 25 17.75 2.69 -11.47
CA ASN A 25 17.68 2.35 -10.05
C ASN A 25 16.27 1.83 -9.70
N ARG A 26 16.16 0.52 -9.47
CA ARG A 26 14.87 -0.12 -9.19
C ARG A 26 14.22 0.35 -7.88
N ALA A 27 14.99 0.87 -6.94
CA ALA A 27 14.44 1.33 -5.67
C ALA A 27 13.68 2.66 -5.77
N ILE A 28 13.98 3.49 -6.77
CA ILE A 28 13.35 4.82 -6.97
C ILE A 28 12.65 4.99 -8.31
N SER A 29 12.91 4.11 -9.29
CA SER A 29 12.39 4.28 -10.66
C SER A 29 11.59 3.09 -11.16
N ALA A 30 11.65 1.92 -10.51
CA ALA A 30 10.85 0.77 -10.91
C ALA A 30 9.53 0.74 -10.16
N TYR A 31 8.49 1.27 -10.81
CA TYR A 31 7.12 1.07 -10.35
C TYR A 31 6.71 -0.40 -10.55
N ARG A 32 6.20 -1.01 -9.48
CA ARG A 32 5.72 -2.40 -9.48
C ARG A 32 4.41 -2.51 -8.71
N GLN A 33 3.65 -3.54 -9.02
CA GLN A 33 2.47 -3.92 -8.26
C GLN A 33 2.89 -4.26 -6.81
N PRO A 34 2.41 -3.54 -5.79
CA PRO A 34 2.73 -3.85 -4.40
C PRO A 34 2.10 -5.17 -3.93
N GLY A 35 1.03 -5.61 -4.60
CA GLY A 35 0.26 -6.77 -4.17
C GLY A 35 -0.28 -6.57 -2.75
N SER A 36 -0.34 -7.65 -1.97
CA SER A 36 -0.85 -7.62 -0.60
C SER A 36 -0.07 -6.71 0.36
N ALA A 37 1.15 -6.27 0.02
CA ALA A 37 1.88 -5.30 0.83
C ALA A 37 1.17 -3.94 0.92
N ILE A 38 0.18 -3.67 0.08
CA ILE A 38 -0.64 -2.44 0.17
C ILE A 38 -1.71 -2.53 1.28
N LYS A 39 -2.17 -3.72 1.66
CA LYS A 39 -3.34 -3.90 2.54
C LYS A 39 -3.24 -3.12 3.85
N PRO A 40 -2.09 -3.09 4.56
CA PRO A 40 -1.97 -2.23 5.74
C PRO A 40 -2.25 -0.76 5.40
N LEU A 41 -1.68 -0.27 4.30
CA LEU A 41 -1.70 1.14 3.89
C LEU A 41 -3.05 1.63 3.37
N THR A 42 -3.84 0.78 2.71
CA THR A 42 -5.08 1.21 2.04
C THR A 42 -6.33 0.48 2.52
N VAL A 43 -6.20 -0.54 3.38
CA VAL A 43 -7.35 -1.28 3.93
C VAL A 43 -7.38 -1.18 5.44
N TYR A 44 -6.34 -1.69 6.11
CA TYR A 44 -6.38 -1.84 7.57
C TYR A 44 -6.11 -0.53 8.30
N GLY A 45 -5.18 0.30 7.83
CA GLY A 45 -4.95 1.66 8.33
C GLY A 45 -6.22 2.50 8.33
N PRO A 46 -6.89 2.71 7.18
CA PRO A 46 -8.13 3.49 7.15
C PRO A 46 -9.30 2.79 7.87
N ALA A 47 -9.31 1.45 7.97
CA ALA A 47 -10.29 0.75 8.81
C ALA A 47 -10.14 1.08 10.29
N LEU A 48 -8.91 1.10 10.80
CA LEU A 48 -8.63 1.48 12.19
C LEU A 48 -8.99 2.95 12.44
N GLU A 49 -8.68 3.85 11.49
CA GLU A 49 -9.07 5.26 11.55
C GLU A 49 -10.60 5.43 11.57
N ALA A 50 -11.33 4.58 10.83
CA ALA A 50 -12.79 4.55 10.81
C ALA A 50 -13.41 3.87 12.05
N GLY A 51 -12.61 3.47 13.05
CA GLY A 51 -13.08 2.88 14.31
C GLY A 51 -13.29 1.37 14.29
N LEU A 52 -12.93 0.67 13.21
CA LEU A 52 -12.80 -0.78 13.26
C LEU A 52 -11.58 -1.14 14.12
N MET A 53 -11.61 -2.33 14.69
CA MET A 53 -10.64 -2.80 15.66
C MET A 53 -10.09 -4.18 15.25
N PRO A 54 -8.90 -4.57 15.73
CA PRO A 54 -8.28 -5.85 15.38
C PRO A 54 -9.12 -7.10 15.69
N PHE A 55 -10.10 -6.99 16.59
CA PHE A 55 -11.02 -8.07 16.97
C PHE A 55 -12.30 -8.12 16.13
N ASN A 56 -12.57 -7.13 15.27
CA ASN A 56 -13.72 -7.21 14.38
C ASN A 56 -13.61 -8.45 13.51
N THR A 57 -14.73 -9.13 13.33
CA THR A 57 -14.82 -10.37 12.59
C THR A 57 -15.53 -10.17 11.26
N LEU A 58 -15.08 -10.87 10.24
CA LEU A 58 -15.77 -11.04 8.97
C LEU A 58 -15.72 -12.52 8.58
N ASP A 59 -16.68 -12.93 7.76
CA ASP A 59 -16.70 -14.26 7.19
C ASP A 59 -15.77 -14.32 5.97
N ASP A 60 -14.70 -15.11 6.07
CA ASP A 60 -13.85 -15.49 4.94
C ASP A 60 -14.57 -16.58 4.14
N SER A 61 -15.42 -16.15 3.20
CA SER A 61 -16.21 -16.99 2.30
C SER A 61 -16.22 -16.43 0.86
N PRO A 62 -16.74 -17.16 -0.14
CA PRO A 62 -16.85 -16.63 -1.50
C PRO A 62 -17.66 -15.33 -1.55
N ILE A 63 -17.05 -14.27 -2.08
CA ILE A 63 -17.68 -12.95 -2.26
C ILE A 63 -17.61 -12.52 -3.73
N SER A 64 -18.55 -11.68 -4.15
CA SER A 64 -18.64 -11.17 -5.52
C SER A 64 -19.10 -9.72 -5.53
N TYR A 65 -18.46 -8.90 -6.34
CA TYR A 65 -18.76 -7.48 -6.50
C TYR A 65 -19.04 -7.16 -7.97
N LYS A 66 -19.98 -6.26 -8.22
CA LYS A 66 -20.18 -5.69 -9.55
C LYS A 66 -19.16 -4.57 -9.76
N SER A 67 -18.35 -4.66 -10.80
CA SER A 67 -17.33 -3.67 -11.15
C SER A 67 -17.27 -3.49 -12.66
N GLY A 68 -17.48 -2.26 -13.15
CA GLY A 68 -17.36 -1.92 -14.58
C GLY A 68 -18.22 -2.78 -15.51
N GLY A 69 -19.42 -3.19 -15.05
CA GLY A 69 -20.32 -4.07 -15.82
C GLY A 69 -19.98 -5.57 -15.78
N THR A 70 -18.91 -5.96 -15.07
CA THR A 70 -18.50 -7.35 -14.85
C THR A 70 -18.65 -7.75 -13.38
N VAL A 71 -18.68 -9.06 -13.11
CA VAL A 71 -18.63 -9.58 -11.74
C VAL A 71 -17.18 -9.96 -11.43
N TRP A 72 -16.67 -9.43 -10.33
CA TRP A 72 -15.34 -9.73 -9.81
C TRP A 72 -15.46 -10.50 -8.50
N SER A 73 -14.81 -11.66 -8.43
CA SER A 73 -14.81 -12.55 -7.26
C SER A 73 -13.37 -12.80 -6.80
N PRO A 74 -12.87 -12.09 -5.78
CA PRO A 74 -11.51 -12.29 -5.27
C PRO A 74 -11.36 -13.66 -4.63
N GLN A 75 -10.19 -14.27 -4.80
CA GLN A 75 -9.85 -15.56 -4.19
C GLN A 75 -8.66 -15.41 -3.25
N ASN A 76 -8.65 -16.20 -2.18
CA ASN A 76 -7.46 -16.33 -1.33
C ASN A 76 -6.36 -17.08 -2.09
N TYR A 77 -5.10 -16.75 -1.80
CA TYR A 77 -3.95 -17.34 -2.50
C TYR A 77 -3.91 -18.88 -2.39
N ASP A 78 -4.38 -19.43 -1.27
CA ASP A 78 -4.42 -20.87 -1.01
C ASP A 78 -5.74 -21.55 -1.45
N GLY A 79 -6.69 -20.78 -1.99
CA GLY A 79 -8.01 -21.26 -2.41
C GLY A 79 -8.91 -21.73 -1.25
N ARG A 80 -8.54 -21.46 0.01
CA ARG A 80 -9.29 -21.91 1.18
C ARG A 80 -10.09 -20.77 1.81
N PHE A 81 -11.21 -21.14 2.42
CA PHE A 81 -12.07 -20.27 3.20
C PHE A 81 -12.01 -20.69 4.66
N ARG A 82 -11.77 -19.73 5.56
CA ARG A 82 -11.57 -19.97 6.99
C ARG A 82 -12.84 -19.75 7.82
N GLY A 83 -13.94 -19.33 7.19
CA GLY A 83 -15.15 -18.93 7.89
C GLY A 83 -14.93 -17.62 8.67
N ILE A 84 -15.57 -17.49 9.82
CA ILE A 84 -15.47 -16.26 10.63
C ILE A 84 -14.07 -16.12 11.22
N ILE A 85 -13.34 -15.09 10.78
CA ILE A 85 -12.00 -14.74 11.28
C ILE A 85 -11.94 -13.28 11.72
N THR A 86 -10.96 -12.96 12.57
CA THR A 86 -10.70 -11.58 13.02
C THR A 86 -9.85 -10.80 12.03
N MET A 87 -9.89 -9.47 12.09
CA MET A 87 -8.96 -8.59 11.36
C MET A 87 -7.49 -8.98 11.65
N ARG A 88 -7.16 -9.26 12.91
CA ARG A 88 -5.82 -9.69 13.31
C ARG A 88 -5.36 -10.94 12.54
N ALA A 89 -6.22 -11.96 12.47
CA ALA A 89 -5.92 -13.18 11.71
C ALA A 89 -5.82 -12.89 10.20
N ALA A 90 -6.70 -12.05 9.66
CA ALA A 90 -6.69 -11.67 8.26
C ALA A 90 -5.42 -10.89 7.83
N VAL A 91 -4.90 -10.03 8.71
CA VAL A 91 -3.60 -9.35 8.51
C VAL A 91 -2.46 -10.37 8.53
N GLN A 92 -2.46 -11.28 9.51
CA GLN A 92 -1.42 -12.30 9.69
C GLN A 92 -1.33 -13.25 8.48
N ASP A 93 -2.47 -13.75 8.01
CA ASP A 93 -2.55 -14.73 6.92
C ASP A 93 -2.72 -14.07 5.54
N SER A 94 -2.77 -12.74 5.48
CA SER A 94 -3.02 -11.95 4.28
C SER A 94 -4.28 -12.42 3.51
N VAL A 95 -5.40 -12.60 4.21
CA VAL A 95 -6.65 -13.07 3.63
C VAL A 95 -7.22 -12.02 2.67
N ASN A 96 -7.51 -12.41 1.42
CA ASN A 96 -7.93 -11.48 0.36
C ASN A 96 -9.39 -11.06 0.53
N THR A 97 -10.29 -12.02 0.74
CA THR A 97 -11.73 -11.78 0.92
C THR A 97 -11.99 -10.80 2.08
N TYR A 98 -11.31 -10.98 3.21
CA TYR A 98 -11.40 -10.11 4.37
C TYR A 98 -10.95 -8.68 4.03
N ALA A 99 -9.82 -8.54 3.32
CA ALA A 99 -9.31 -7.23 2.92
C ALA A 99 -10.29 -6.50 1.98
N VAL A 100 -10.88 -7.21 1.02
CA VAL A 100 -11.88 -6.63 0.10
C VAL A 100 -13.13 -6.20 0.86
N GLN A 101 -13.69 -7.07 1.72
CA GLN A 101 -14.86 -6.73 2.53
C GLN A 101 -14.60 -5.57 3.49
N THR A 102 -13.41 -5.50 4.08
CA THR A 102 -13.03 -4.39 4.97
C THR A 102 -12.97 -3.08 4.20
N LEU A 103 -12.33 -3.08 3.03
CA LEU A 103 -12.27 -1.90 2.16
C LEU A 103 -13.65 -1.44 1.72
N ASP A 104 -14.54 -2.38 1.37
CA ASP A 104 -15.92 -2.09 1.00
C ASP A 104 -16.69 -1.43 2.14
N LYS A 105 -16.50 -1.89 3.39
CA LYS A 105 -17.08 -1.28 4.60
C LYS A 105 -16.53 0.11 4.89
N VAL A 106 -15.23 0.33 4.70
CA VAL A 106 -14.56 1.63 4.92
C VAL A 106 -14.94 2.64 3.85
N GLY A 107 -15.14 2.17 2.62
CA GLY A 107 -15.39 3.00 1.45
C GLY A 107 -14.11 3.27 0.66
N ILE A 108 -14.21 3.08 -0.66
CA ILE A 108 -13.10 3.20 -1.62
C ILE A 108 -12.41 4.57 -1.53
N ARG A 109 -13.19 5.65 -1.43
CA ARG A 109 -12.63 7.01 -1.41
C ARG A 109 -11.82 7.29 -0.14
N ALA A 110 -12.34 6.92 1.03
CA ALA A 110 -11.63 7.11 2.29
C ALA A 110 -10.30 6.35 2.32
N ALA A 111 -10.30 5.11 1.83
CA ALA A 111 -9.10 4.31 1.67
C ALA A 111 -8.08 4.90 0.68
N PHE A 112 -8.56 5.41 -0.45
CA PHE A 112 -7.72 6.08 -1.45
C PHE A 112 -7.05 7.33 -0.85
N ASP A 113 -7.83 8.18 -0.17
CA ASP A 113 -7.33 9.42 0.43
C ASP A 113 -6.34 9.14 1.55
N PHE A 114 -6.61 8.14 2.38
CA PHE A 114 -5.65 7.67 3.39
C PHE A 114 -4.35 7.20 2.73
N GLY A 115 -4.40 6.37 1.69
CA GLY A 115 -3.21 5.93 0.96
C GLY A 115 -2.42 7.09 0.35
N ARG A 116 -3.11 8.10 -0.22
CA ARG A 116 -2.48 9.32 -0.75
C ARG A 116 -1.80 10.13 0.34
N SER A 117 -2.39 10.21 1.54
CA SER A 117 -1.79 10.91 2.68
C SER A 117 -0.48 10.26 3.15
N LEU A 118 -0.27 8.97 2.85
CA LEU A 118 0.97 8.23 3.08
C LEU A 118 1.95 8.31 1.89
N GLY A 119 1.73 9.21 0.94
CA GLY A 119 2.61 9.42 -0.21
C GLY A 119 2.52 8.36 -1.30
N LEU A 120 1.49 7.50 -1.30
CA LEU A 120 1.29 6.56 -2.40
C LEU A 120 0.91 7.30 -3.69
N PRO A 121 1.48 6.93 -4.85
CA PRO A 121 1.21 7.57 -6.14
C PRO A 121 -0.08 7.03 -6.77
N LEU A 122 -1.17 6.99 -6.00
CA LEU A 122 -2.48 6.50 -6.48
C LEU A 122 -3.07 7.48 -7.50
N LEU A 123 -3.65 6.94 -8.57
CA LEU A 123 -4.21 7.71 -9.68
C LEU A 123 -5.73 7.83 -9.58
N ASP A 124 -6.24 9.01 -9.89
CA ASP A 124 -7.67 9.32 -10.00
C ASP A 124 -7.90 10.15 -11.28
N SER A 125 -7.73 9.49 -12.43
CA SER A 125 -7.94 10.10 -13.75
C SER A 125 -8.93 9.29 -14.58
N PRO A 126 -9.74 9.93 -15.44
CA PRO A 126 -10.62 9.22 -16.36
C PRO A 126 -9.85 8.19 -17.21
N GLY A 127 -10.31 6.94 -17.21
CA GLY A 127 -9.69 5.83 -17.95
C GLY A 127 -8.43 5.21 -17.31
N SER A 128 -7.90 5.79 -16.24
CA SER A 128 -6.69 5.31 -15.54
C SER A 128 -6.76 5.73 -14.07
N ASN A 129 -7.36 4.90 -13.22
CA ASN A 129 -7.49 5.19 -11.79
C ASN A 129 -7.41 3.92 -10.92
N ASP A 130 -7.04 4.16 -9.67
CA ASP A 130 -6.95 3.17 -8.61
C ASP A 130 -8.15 3.23 -7.65
N LEU A 131 -9.20 4.00 -7.98
CA LEU A 131 -10.41 4.16 -7.16
C LEU A 131 -11.35 2.96 -7.34
N SER A 132 -10.92 1.78 -6.89
CA SER A 132 -11.72 0.56 -6.93
C SER A 132 -11.30 -0.43 -5.84
N LEU A 133 -12.18 -1.39 -5.55
CA LEU A 133 -11.90 -2.41 -4.53
C LEU A 133 -10.62 -3.20 -4.86
N ALA A 134 -10.48 -3.68 -6.11
CA ALA A 134 -9.34 -4.50 -6.52
C ALA A 134 -7.95 -3.84 -6.35
N PRO A 135 -7.68 -2.64 -6.91
CA PRO A 135 -6.38 -1.99 -6.77
C PRO A 135 -6.03 -1.69 -5.31
N LEU A 136 -6.98 -1.16 -4.53
CA LEU A 136 -6.72 -0.73 -3.15
C LEU A 136 -6.68 -1.89 -2.16
N SER A 137 -7.39 -2.99 -2.39
CA SER A 137 -7.35 -4.14 -1.46
C SER A 137 -6.28 -5.16 -1.81
N LEU A 138 -5.95 -5.34 -3.09
CA LEU A 138 -5.05 -6.40 -3.55
C LEU A 138 -3.77 -5.88 -4.21
N GLY A 139 -3.62 -4.56 -4.37
CA GLY A 139 -2.38 -3.94 -4.86
C GLY A 139 -2.13 -4.15 -6.34
N GLY A 140 -3.20 -4.27 -7.14
CA GLY A 140 -3.19 -4.22 -8.60
C GLY A 140 -3.34 -2.79 -9.11
N LEU A 141 -2.42 -1.91 -8.73
CA LEU A 141 -2.41 -0.48 -9.08
C LEU A 141 -2.11 -0.24 -10.57
N THR A 142 -2.56 0.89 -11.09
CA THR A 142 -2.39 1.25 -12.50
C THR A 142 -0.93 1.51 -12.86
N GLN A 143 -0.26 2.36 -12.07
CA GLN A 143 1.17 2.62 -12.26
C GLN A 143 2.05 1.68 -11.41
N GLY A 144 1.59 1.31 -10.22
CA GLY A 144 2.39 0.63 -9.21
C GLY A 144 3.04 1.60 -8.23
N VAL A 145 4.02 1.13 -7.48
CA VAL A 145 4.74 1.90 -6.46
C VAL A 145 6.21 1.48 -6.42
N THR A 146 7.09 2.39 -6.03
CA THR A 146 8.53 2.11 -5.88
C THR A 146 8.86 1.61 -4.47
N PRO A 147 9.97 0.85 -4.29
CA PRO A 147 10.41 0.43 -2.97
C PRO A 147 10.64 1.57 -1.96
N VAL A 148 11.15 2.73 -2.40
CA VAL A 148 11.34 3.89 -1.52
C VAL A 148 10.00 4.48 -1.07
N GLN A 149 9.02 4.61 -1.98
CA GLN A 149 7.68 5.06 -1.61
C GLN A 149 7.00 4.11 -0.62
N MET A 150 7.12 2.78 -0.82
CA MET A 150 6.60 1.80 0.13
C MET A 150 7.27 1.92 1.50
N ALA A 151 8.60 2.06 1.54
CA ALA A 151 9.33 2.20 2.79
C ALA A 151 8.91 3.47 3.55
N ALA A 152 8.73 4.60 2.85
CA ALA A 152 8.27 5.85 3.46
C ALA A 152 6.82 5.77 3.95
N ALA A 153 5.92 5.13 3.19
CA ALA A 153 4.53 4.93 3.61
C ALA A 153 4.44 4.09 4.90
N TYR A 154 5.22 3.01 5.00
CA TYR A 154 5.28 2.18 6.22
C TYR A 154 5.98 2.89 7.39
N ALA A 155 6.92 3.80 7.11
CA ALA A 155 7.60 4.57 8.16
C ALA A 155 6.63 5.40 8.99
N ALA A 156 5.52 5.85 8.43
CA ALA A 156 4.48 6.58 9.16
C ALA A 156 3.93 5.78 10.35
N TYR A 157 3.74 4.46 10.22
CA TYR A 157 3.27 3.62 11.33
C TYR A 157 4.28 3.55 12.48
N ALA A 158 5.57 3.52 12.16
CA ALA A 158 6.64 3.55 13.16
C ALA A 158 6.88 4.97 13.71
N ASN A 159 6.29 6.00 13.10
CA ASN A 159 6.43 7.41 13.45
C ASN A 159 5.12 8.01 13.97
N GLY A 160 4.31 7.21 14.68
CA GLY A 160 3.08 7.70 15.33
C GLY A 160 2.01 8.24 14.36
N GLY A 161 2.02 7.79 13.11
CA GLY A 161 1.10 8.22 12.05
C GLY A 161 1.60 9.40 11.21
N VAL A 162 2.77 9.96 11.51
CA VAL A 162 3.30 11.11 10.75
C VAL A 162 4.12 10.64 9.55
N TYR A 163 3.63 10.94 8.35
CA TYR A 163 4.35 10.72 7.10
C TYR A 163 5.41 11.80 6.85
N ASN A 164 6.61 11.36 6.45
CA ASN A 164 7.69 12.22 6.00
C ASN A 164 8.08 11.85 4.57
N ASP A 165 8.16 12.84 3.68
CA ASP A 165 8.56 12.63 2.28
C ASP A 165 10.03 12.13 2.22
N PRO A 166 10.31 11.02 1.51
CA PRO A 166 11.63 10.43 1.53
C PRO A 166 12.65 11.28 0.74
N HIS A 167 13.77 11.62 1.39
CA HIS A 167 14.79 12.47 0.78
C HIS A 167 16.21 11.92 0.98
N PHE A 168 17.11 12.26 0.04
CA PHE A 168 18.50 11.78 0.01
C PHE A 168 19.52 12.84 0.43
N ILE A 169 19.22 14.12 0.19
CA ILE A 169 20.15 15.23 0.37
C ILE A 169 19.70 16.05 1.57
N ARG A 170 20.57 16.20 2.57
CA ARG A 170 20.28 17.01 3.77
C ARG A 170 20.62 18.47 3.58
N ARG A 171 21.73 18.75 2.88
CA ARG A 171 22.25 20.10 2.69
C ARG A 171 23.06 20.15 1.40
N ILE A 172 22.90 21.26 0.67
CA ILE A 172 23.78 21.66 -0.42
C ILE A 172 24.42 22.96 0.03
N VAL A 173 25.75 23.04 -0.04
CA VAL A 173 26.52 24.26 0.22
C VAL A 173 27.22 24.67 -1.05
N ASP A 174 27.39 25.98 -1.25
CA ASP A 174 28.13 26.48 -2.40
C ASP A 174 29.63 26.55 -2.09
N ALA A 175 30.43 27.10 -3.01
CA ALA A 175 31.87 27.18 -2.84
C ALA A 175 32.32 28.06 -1.65
N LYS A 176 31.44 28.91 -1.12
CA LYS A 176 31.68 29.85 -0.01
C LYS A 176 31.12 29.35 1.32
N GLY A 177 30.37 28.25 1.35
CA GLY A 177 29.77 27.65 2.55
C GLY A 177 28.25 27.71 2.53
#